data_AF-A0A974C443-F1
#
_entry.id   AF-A0A974C443-F1
#
_cell.length_a   1.000
_cell.length_b   1.000
_cell.length_c   1.000
_cell.angle_alpha   90.00
_cell.angle_beta   90.00
_cell.angle_gamma   90.00
#
_symmetry.space_group_name_H-M   'P 1'
#
loop_
_entity.id
_entity.type
_entity.pdbx_description
1 polymer ?
#
loop_
_entity_poly.entity_id
_entity_poly.type
_entity_poly.pdbx_seq_one_letter_code
_entity_poly.pdbx_strand_id
1 'polypeptide(L)'
;MLTNVYHGSQTVQRIVSRKIVARVKCKPMAEQLQEKLQAEIAKYQQLQKEISTTMSARQKLEAQLTENNIVKKELAFLDDSNTVYKLIGPVLVKQDLEEAKSTVDKRLQYINGEIKRYETTLKDMEQRSEQHRVSLTKLQQDYQRAQGKGTVKA
;
A
#
# COMPACT_ATOMS: atom_id res chain seq x y z
N MET A 1 -57.77 -35.92 40.53
CA MET A 1 -56.76 -34.97 41.05
C MET A 1 -55.62 -35.83 41.59
N LEU A 2 -54.37 -35.78 41.14
CA LEU A 2 -53.49 -34.62 41.06
C LEU A 2 -52.43 -34.80 39.97
N THR A 3 -52.00 -33.66 39.47
CA THR A 3 -51.12 -33.41 38.33
C THR A 3 -49.65 -33.72 38.60
N ASN A 4 -49.05 -34.36 37.60
CA ASN A 4 -47.68 -34.24 37.11
C ASN A 4 -46.90 -33.01 37.61
N VAL A 5 -45.76 -33.19 38.31
CA VAL A 5 -44.69 -32.18 38.36
C VAL A 5 -43.31 -32.84 38.46
N TYR A 6 -42.70 -33.09 37.30
CA TYR A 6 -41.26 -33.33 37.16
C TYR A 6 -40.49 -32.07 37.60
N HIS A 7 -39.98 -32.05 38.84
CA HIS A 7 -39.02 -31.04 39.30
C HIS A 7 -37.59 -31.44 38.90
N GLY A 8 -37.32 -31.36 37.60
CA GLY A 8 -35.95 -31.37 37.06
C GLY A 8 -35.28 -30.04 37.37
N SER A 9 -34.42 -30.04 38.39
CA SER A 9 -33.68 -28.89 38.92
C SER A 9 -33.05 -28.00 37.82
N GLN A 10 -33.36 -26.69 37.84
CA GLN A 10 -32.77 -25.65 36.97
C GLN A 10 -31.22 -25.69 36.93
N THR A 11 -30.60 -26.31 37.93
CA THR A 11 -29.15 -26.54 38.02
C THR A 11 -28.64 -27.47 36.92
N VAL A 12 -29.40 -28.49 36.51
CA VAL A 12 -29.00 -29.43 35.45
C VAL A 12 -29.07 -28.75 34.07
N GLN A 13 -30.13 -27.97 33.81
CA GLN A 13 -30.21 -27.13 32.60
C GLN A 13 -29.07 -26.12 32.53
N ARG A 14 -28.69 -25.47 33.65
CA ARG A 14 -27.55 -24.55 33.68
C ARG A 14 -26.20 -25.24 33.42
N ILE A 15 -25.99 -26.48 33.86
CA ILE A 15 -24.74 -27.22 33.63
C ILE A 15 -24.64 -27.67 32.16
N VAL A 16 -25.75 -28.14 31.57
CA VAL A 16 -25.80 -28.52 30.15
C VAL A 16 -25.65 -27.28 29.26
N SER A 17 -26.32 -26.17 29.58
CA SER A 17 -26.13 -24.89 28.88
C SER A 17 -24.72 -24.34 29.06
N ARG A 18 -24.07 -24.48 30.23
CA ARG A 18 -22.67 -24.09 30.41
C ARG A 18 -21.70 -24.99 29.65
N LYS A 19 -21.94 -26.31 29.53
CA LYS A 19 -21.13 -27.20 28.68
C LYS A 19 -21.31 -26.92 27.17
N ILE A 20 -22.50 -26.50 26.75
CA ILE A 20 -22.79 -26.12 25.35
C ILE A 20 -22.21 -24.74 25.01
N VAL A 21 -22.24 -23.79 25.95
CA VAL A 21 -21.69 -22.43 25.79
C VAL A 21 -20.16 -22.39 26.02
N ALA A 22 -19.60 -23.34 26.78
CA ALA A 22 -18.16 -23.54 26.93
C ALA A 22 -17.51 -24.30 25.75
N ARG A 23 -18.27 -24.57 24.68
CA ARG A 23 -17.72 -24.73 23.33
C ARG A 23 -17.30 -23.34 22.82
N VAL A 24 -16.42 -22.72 23.59
CA VAL A 24 -15.71 -21.49 23.31
C VAL A 24 -15.14 -21.63 21.91
N LYS A 25 -15.41 -20.58 21.12
CA LYS A 25 -15.24 -20.44 19.68
C LYS A 25 -13.76 -20.46 19.26
N CYS A 26 -13.02 -21.52 19.56
CA CYS A 26 -11.72 -21.75 18.95
C CYS A 26 -11.96 -22.30 17.55
N LYS A 27 -11.88 -21.42 16.54
CA LYS A 27 -11.77 -21.84 15.13
C LYS A 27 -10.66 -22.90 15.02
N PRO A 28 -10.85 -23.99 14.25
CA PRO A 28 -9.78 -24.95 14.02
C PRO A 28 -8.52 -24.25 13.51
N MET A 29 -7.35 -24.70 13.96
CA MET A 29 -6.04 -24.11 13.63
C MET A 29 -5.86 -23.85 12.12
N ALA A 30 -6.40 -24.74 11.28
CA ALA A 30 -6.38 -24.63 9.83
C ALA A 30 -7.18 -23.43 9.30
N GLU A 31 -8.38 -23.15 9.84
CA GLU A 31 -9.20 -22.00 9.43
C GLU A 31 -8.56 -20.67 9.84
N GLN A 32 -7.99 -20.60 11.05
CA GLN A 32 -7.29 -19.38 11.51
C GLN A 32 -6.06 -19.07 10.63
N LEU A 33 -5.37 -20.12 10.18
CA LEU A 33 -4.19 -20.00 9.33
C LEU A 33 -4.57 -19.61 7.89
N GLN A 34 -5.69 -20.13 7.40
CA GLN A 34 -6.28 -19.72 6.12
C GLN A 34 -6.65 -18.23 6.11
N GLU A 35 -7.30 -17.73 7.17
CA GLU A 35 -7.66 -16.31 7.29
C GLU A 35 -6.43 -15.41 7.35
N LYS A 36 -5.41 -15.80 8.11
CA LYS A 36 -4.13 -15.07 8.16
C LYS A 36 -3.44 -15.03 6.80
N LEU A 37 -3.42 -16.15 6.08
CA LEU A 37 -2.85 -16.23 4.74
C LEU A 37 -3.59 -15.30 3.77
N GLN A 38 -4.93 -15.35 3.76
CA GLN A 38 -5.73 -14.50 2.87
C GLN A 38 -5.56 -13.00 3.18
N ALA A 39 -5.53 -12.65 4.46
CA ALA A 39 -5.30 -11.27 4.90
C ALA A 39 -3.91 -10.75 4.48
N GLU A 40 -2.88 -11.60 4.60
CA GLU A 40 -1.53 -11.23 4.21
C GLU A 40 -1.37 -11.11 2.68
N ILE A 41 -2.05 -11.97 1.91
CA ILE A 41 -2.11 -11.86 0.43
C ILE A 41 -2.73 -10.53 0.03
N ALA A 42 -3.85 -10.15 0.65
CA ALA A 42 -4.53 -8.90 0.35
C ALA A 42 -3.63 -7.67 0.63
N LYS A 43 -2.92 -7.66 1.76
CA LYS A 43 -1.94 -6.61 2.08
C LYS A 43 -0.81 -6.54 1.05
N TYR A 44 -0.25 -7.69 0.68
CA TYR A 44 0.83 -7.75 -0.30
C TYR A 44 0.36 -7.24 -1.67
N GLN A 45 -0.81 -7.66 -2.14
CA GLN A 45 -1.39 -7.18 -3.41
C GLN A 45 -1.64 -5.67 -3.39
N GLN A 46 -2.16 -5.15 -2.28
CA GLN A 46 -2.38 -3.71 -2.11
C GLN A 46 -1.05 -2.95 -2.17
N LEU A 47 -0.02 -3.43 -1.46
CA LEU A 47 1.31 -2.81 -1.49
C LEU A 47 1.94 -2.83 -2.89
N GLN A 48 1.79 -3.93 -3.63
CA GLN A 48 2.25 -4.02 -5.03
C GLN A 48 1.57 -2.97 -5.94
N LYS A 49 0.27 -2.74 -5.75
CA LYS A 49 -0.46 -1.70 -6.47
C LYS A 49 0.02 -0.29 -6.10
N GLU A 50 0.30 -0.06 -4.82
CA GLU A 50 0.86 1.22 -4.34
C GLU A 50 2.26 1.48 -4.92
N ILE A 51 3.13 0.47 -4.95
CA ILE A 51 4.45 0.56 -5.59
C ILE A 51 4.29 0.95 -7.07
N SER A 52 3.45 0.23 -7.82
CA SER A 52 3.22 0.52 -9.24
C SER A 52 2.71 1.95 -9.48
N THR A 53 1.77 2.41 -8.66
CA THR A 53 1.21 3.77 -8.74
C THR A 53 2.28 4.82 -8.42
N THR A 54 3.08 4.58 -7.39
CA THR A 54 4.15 5.47 -6.94
C THR A 54 5.27 5.56 -7.98
N MET A 55 5.65 4.43 -8.58
CA MET A 55 6.62 4.40 -9.69
C MET A 55 6.13 5.21 -10.89
N SER A 56 4.85 5.07 -11.27
CA SER A 56 4.28 5.85 -12.38
C SER A 56 4.29 7.35 -12.09
N ALA A 57 4.00 7.76 -10.86
CA ALA A 57 4.09 9.16 -10.45
C ALA A 57 5.54 9.70 -10.55
N ARG A 58 6.53 8.92 -10.10
CA ARG A 58 7.96 9.27 -10.21
C ARG A 58 8.39 9.43 -11.68
N GLN A 59 8.01 8.50 -12.55
CA GLN A 59 8.33 8.56 -13.98
C GLN A 59 7.77 9.82 -14.67
N LYS A 60 6.56 10.26 -14.28
CA LYS A 60 6.01 11.54 -14.78
C LYS A 60 6.87 12.73 -14.37
N LEU A 61 7.41 12.74 -13.15
CA LEU A 61 8.32 13.78 -12.70
C LEU A 61 9.67 13.73 -13.42
N GLU A 62 10.19 12.54 -13.74
CA GLU A 62 11.42 12.38 -14.54
C GLU A 62 11.26 12.97 -15.96
N ALA A 63 10.10 12.76 -16.60
CA ALA A 63 9.78 13.38 -17.88
C ALA A 63 9.76 14.91 -17.76
N GLN A 64 9.05 15.44 -16.76
CA GLN A 64 9.01 16.89 -16.50
C GLN A 64 10.40 17.46 -16.18
N LEU A 65 11.23 16.73 -15.44
CA LEU A 65 12.60 17.12 -15.12
C LEU A 65 13.42 17.28 -16.41
N THR A 66 13.29 16.32 -17.34
CA THR A 66 13.99 16.34 -18.62
C THR A 66 13.57 17.55 -19.45
N GLU A 67 12.26 17.77 -19.60
CA GLU A 67 11.71 18.93 -20.33
C GLU A 67 12.20 20.27 -19.73
N ASN A 68 12.15 20.42 -18.40
CA ASN A 68 12.57 21.66 -17.74
C ASN A 68 14.08 21.88 -17.82
N ASN A 69 14.89 20.81 -17.84
CA ASN A 69 16.32 20.92 -18.08
C ASN A 69 16.63 21.39 -19.50
N ILE A 70 15.84 20.96 -20.50
CA ILE A 70 15.96 21.46 -21.87
C ILE A 70 15.63 22.96 -21.89
N VAL A 71 14.50 23.37 -21.30
CA VAL A 71 14.12 24.80 -21.22
C VAL A 71 15.20 25.63 -20.53
N LYS A 72 15.78 25.13 -19.43
CA LYS A 72 16.89 25.81 -18.75
C LYS A 72 18.09 26.02 -19.66
N LYS A 73 18.46 25.02 -20.47
CA LYS A 73 19.56 25.14 -21.44
C LYS A 73 19.25 26.16 -22.51
N GLU A 74 18.04 26.13 -23.08
CA GLU A 74 17.60 27.13 -24.07
C GLU A 74 17.65 28.55 -23.51
N LEU A 75 17.13 28.77 -22.29
CA LEU A 75 17.19 30.08 -21.63
C LEU A 75 18.62 30.55 -21.33
N ALA A 76 19.58 29.64 -21.20
CA ALA A 76 20.98 29.99 -20.96
C ALA A 76 21.69 30.50 -22.23
N PHE A 77 21.15 30.23 -23.42
CA PHE A 77 21.66 30.80 -24.68
C PHE A 77 21.11 32.20 -24.99
N LEU A 78 20.12 32.67 -24.23
CA LEU A 78 19.52 33.99 -24.44
C LEU A 78 20.30 35.09 -23.69
N ASP A 79 20.37 36.26 -24.32
CA ASP A 79 20.91 37.49 -23.77
C ASP A 79 19.84 38.61 -23.72
N ASP A 80 20.24 39.78 -23.23
CA ASP A 80 19.33 40.91 -22.99
C ASP A 80 18.72 41.50 -24.28
N SER A 81 19.24 41.16 -25.46
CA SER A 81 18.64 41.54 -26.75
C SER A 81 17.41 40.70 -27.08
N ASN A 82 17.26 39.52 -26.46
CA ASN A 82 16.13 38.64 -26.67
C ASN A 82 14.92 39.06 -25.82
N THR A 83 13.72 38.92 -26.38
CA THR A 83 12.47 39.15 -25.62
C THR A 83 11.79 37.83 -25.29
N VAL A 84 11.59 37.56 -24.01
CA VAL A 84 10.90 36.36 -23.50
C VAL A 84 9.43 36.68 -23.21
N TYR A 85 8.55 35.74 -23.55
CA TYR A 85 7.12 35.82 -23.25
C TYR A 85 6.66 34.58 -22.50
N LYS A 86 5.76 34.76 -21.53
CA LYS A 86 5.08 33.71 -20.79
C LYS A 86 3.64 33.60 -21.23
N LEU A 87 3.18 32.39 -21.53
CA LEU A 87 1.77 32.11 -21.82
C LEU A 87 0.97 32.07 -20.52
N ILE A 88 -0.07 32.91 -20.42
CA ILE A 88 -1.03 32.96 -19.32
C ILE A 88 -2.43 32.90 -19.93
N GLY A 89 -3.11 31.76 -19.81
CA GLY A 89 -4.39 31.55 -20.49
C GLY A 89 -4.24 31.71 -22.02
N PRO A 90 -5.06 32.54 -22.69
CA PRO A 90 -4.94 32.77 -24.12
C PRO A 90 -3.94 33.87 -24.50
N VAL A 91 -3.21 34.49 -23.55
CA VAL A 91 -2.35 35.67 -23.82
C VAL A 91 -0.88 35.43 -23.53
N LEU A 92 -0.01 36.11 -24.28
CA LEU A 92 1.43 36.17 -24.06
C LEU A 92 1.79 37.46 -23.30
N VAL A 93 2.46 37.31 -22.16
CA VAL A 93 2.91 38.42 -21.32
C VAL A 93 4.42 38.50 -21.38
N LYS A 94 4.98 39.69 -21.68
CA LYS A 94 6.43 39.90 -21.67
C LYS A 94 6.97 39.59 -20.27
N GLN A 95 8.01 38.79 -20.22
CA GLN A 95 8.62 38.30 -18.99
C GLN A 95 10.09 38.70 -18.98
N ASP A 96 10.57 39.16 -17.83
CA ASP A 96 11.99 39.38 -17.61
C ASP A 96 12.78 38.07 -17.74
N LEU A 97 13.94 38.10 -18.40
CA LEU A 97 14.74 36.92 -18.70
C LEU A 97 15.27 36.26 -17.40
N GLU A 98 15.73 37.06 -16.45
CA GLU A 98 16.26 36.55 -15.18
C GLU A 98 15.13 35.98 -14.30
N GLU A 99 13.94 36.60 -14.32
CA GLU A 99 12.76 36.02 -13.67
C GLU A 99 12.33 34.68 -14.31
N ALA A 100 12.41 34.57 -15.64
CA ALA A 100 12.14 33.32 -16.35
C ALA A 100 13.12 32.21 -15.94
N LYS A 101 14.43 32.51 -15.93
CA LYS A 101 15.48 31.58 -15.46
C LYS A 101 15.24 31.16 -14.01
N SER A 102 14.99 32.12 -13.11
CA SER A 102 14.72 31.86 -11.69
C SER A 102 13.49 30.95 -11.49
N THR A 103 12.44 31.14 -12.29
CA THR A 103 11.23 30.32 -12.24
C THR A 103 11.52 28.87 -12.63
N VAL A 104 12.27 28.66 -13.72
CA VAL A 104 12.67 27.31 -14.16
C VAL A 104 13.57 26.64 -13.12
N ASP A 105 14.51 27.37 -12.53
CA ASP A 105 15.38 26.83 -11.48
C ASP A 105 14.62 26.39 -10.24
N LYS A 106 13.70 27.21 -9.73
CA LYS A 106 12.83 26.84 -8.60
C LYS A 106 12.00 25.60 -8.92
N ARG A 107 11.49 25.49 -10.16
CA ARG A 107 10.73 24.32 -10.61
C ARG A 107 11.61 23.06 -10.64
N LEU A 108 12.83 23.16 -11.16
CA LEU A 108 13.79 22.04 -11.16
C LEU A 108 14.15 21.61 -9.74
N GLN A 109 14.36 22.54 -8.81
CA GLN A 109 14.63 22.21 -7.40
C GLN A 109 13.47 21.43 -6.77
N TYR A 110 12.24 21.90 -6.98
CA TYR A 110 11.04 21.22 -6.51
C TYR A 110 10.93 19.80 -7.07
N ILE A 111 11.03 19.64 -8.41
CA ILE A 111 10.90 18.33 -9.06
C ILE A 111 11.97 17.35 -8.55
N ASN A 112 13.23 17.79 -8.43
CA ASN A 112 14.30 16.95 -7.89
C ASN A 112 14.03 16.54 -6.43
N GLY A 113 13.48 17.44 -5.61
CA GLY A 113 13.08 17.15 -4.24
C GLY A 113 11.98 16.08 -4.18
N GLU A 114 10.96 16.21 -5.03
CA GLU A 114 9.86 15.24 -5.10
C GLU A 114 10.31 13.87 -5.61
N ILE A 115 11.19 13.81 -6.61
CA ILE A 115 11.77 12.54 -7.08
C ILE A 115 12.47 11.82 -5.93
N LYS A 116 13.32 12.52 -5.16
CA LYS A 116 14.01 11.93 -3.99
C LYS A 116 13.04 11.41 -2.92
N ARG A 117 11.94 12.13 -2.68
CA ARG A 117 10.88 11.68 -1.76
C ARG A 117 10.22 10.40 -2.25
N TYR A 118 9.93 10.32 -3.54
CA TYR A 118 9.39 9.11 -4.16
C TYR A 118 10.37 7.94 -4.12
N GLU A 119 11.65 8.16 -4.39
CA GLU A 119 12.68 7.12 -4.29
C GLU A 119 12.78 6.56 -2.87
N THR A 120 12.75 7.42 -1.86
CA THR A 120 12.74 7.01 -0.45
C THR A 120 11.50 6.18 -0.13
N THR A 121 10.32 6.66 -0.55
CA THR A 121 9.05 5.96 -0.32
C THR A 121 9.02 4.59 -1.01
N LEU A 122 9.50 4.51 -2.26
CA LEU A 122 9.58 3.26 -3.00
C LEU A 122 10.51 2.26 -2.32
N LYS A 123 11.68 2.70 -1.87
CA LYS A 123 12.62 1.85 -1.13
C LYS A 123 11.99 1.26 0.13
N ASP A 124 11.27 2.06 0.89
CA ASP A 124 10.57 1.60 2.11
C ASP A 124 9.44 0.61 1.75
N MET A 125 8.68 0.88 0.69
CA MET A 125 7.62 -0.02 0.21
C MET A 125 8.19 -1.36 -0.30
N GLU A 126 9.32 -1.35 -1.01
CA GLU A 126 10.02 -2.54 -1.49
C GLU A 126 10.51 -3.41 -0.33
N GLN A 127 11.08 -2.79 0.71
CA GLN A 127 11.49 -3.50 1.94
C GLN A 127 10.29 -4.15 2.64
N ARG A 128 9.18 -3.42 2.79
CA ARG A 128 7.94 -3.96 3.36
C ARG A 128 7.36 -5.09 2.49
N SER A 129 7.45 -4.96 1.17
CA SER A 129 7.02 -5.99 0.23
C SER A 129 7.82 -7.28 0.43
N GLU A 130 9.13 -7.18 0.60
CA GLU A 130 9.97 -8.35 0.88
C GLU A 130 9.61 -9.01 2.21
N GLN A 131 9.35 -8.22 3.26
CA GLN A 131 8.90 -8.75 4.56
C GLN A 131 7.57 -9.51 4.44
N HIS A 132 6.60 -8.96 3.70
CA HIS A 132 5.33 -9.62 3.42
C HIS A 132 5.52 -10.90 2.59
N ARG A 133 6.43 -10.90 1.61
CA ARG A 133 6.77 -12.08 0.81
C ARG A 133 7.30 -13.23 1.67
N VAL A 134 8.24 -12.93 2.57
CA VAL A 134 8.79 -13.92 3.52
C VAL A 134 7.70 -14.43 4.48
N SER A 135 6.86 -13.54 4.99
CA SER A 135 5.71 -13.89 5.84
C SER A 135 4.74 -14.84 5.13
N LEU A 136 4.42 -14.55 3.86
CA LEU A 136 3.57 -15.38 3.02
C LEU A 136 4.15 -16.78 2.80
N THR A 137 5.44 -16.88 2.48
CA THR A 137 6.11 -18.19 2.32
C THR A 137 6.02 -19.02 3.60
N LYS A 138 6.24 -18.39 4.77
CA LYS A 138 6.13 -19.07 6.06
C LYS A 138 4.69 -19.53 6.34
N LEU A 139 3.70 -18.66 6.15
CA LEU A 139 2.29 -18.99 6.35
C LEU A 139 1.82 -20.12 5.42
N GLN A 140 2.28 -20.14 4.16
CA GLN A 140 1.99 -21.22 3.21
C GLN A 140 2.58 -22.55 3.66
N GLN A 141 3.84 -22.57 4.14
CA GLN A 141 4.47 -23.78 4.66
C GLN A 141 3.74 -24.31 5.91
N ASP A 142 3.39 -23.42 6.84
CA ASP A 142 2.65 -23.79 8.05
C ASP A 142 1.25 -24.33 7.70
N TYR A 143 0.60 -23.75 6.69
CA TYR A 143 -0.71 -24.19 6.22
C TYR A 143 -0.66 -25.60 5.62
N GLN A 144 0.33 -25.89 4.78
CA GLN A 144 0.54 -27.22 4.22
C GLN A 144 0.83 -28.26 5.32
N ARG A 145 1.64 -27.90 6.34
CA ARG A 145 1.91 -28.78 7.48
C ARG A 145 0.66 -29.06 8.33
N ALA A 146 -0.21 -28.06 8.49
CA ALA A 146 -1.46 -28.21 9.22
C ALA A 146 -2.47 -29.09 8.45
N GLN A 147 -2.47 -29.04 7.11
CA GLN A 147 -3.32 -29.90 6.28
C GLN A 147 -2.76 -31.33 6.11
N GLY A 148 -1.44 -31.48 6.00
CA GLY A 148 -0.76 -32.77 5.77
C GLY A 148 -0.81 -33.78 6.92
N LYS A 149 -1.34 -33.41 8.09
CA LYS A 149 -1.59 -34.33 9.21
C LYS A 149 -3.01 -34.95 9.21
N GLY A 150 -3.82 -34.70 8.18
CA GLY A 150 -5.21 -35.18 8.08
C GLY A 150 -5.43 -36.49 7.30
N THR A 151 -4.46 -36.99 6.53
CA THR A 151 -4.67 -38.14 5.61
C THR A 151 -3.48 -39.11 5.59
N VAL A 152 -3.00 -39.53 6.76
CA VAL A 152 -2.19 -40.76 6.87
C VAL A 152 -2.80 -41.60 7.99
N LYS A 153 -3.81 -42.40 7.64
CA LYS A 153 -4.19 -43.58 8.41
C LYS A 153 -4.53 -44.71 7.43
N ALA A 154 -3.72 -45.75 7.56
CA ALA A 154 -3.94 -47.19 7.36
C ALA A 154 -4.69 -47.64 6.11
#